data_AF-A0A9N8LV51-F1
#
_entry.id   AF-A0A9N8LV51-F1
#
_cell.length_a   1.000
_cell.length_b   1.000
_cell.length_c   1.000
_cell.angle_alpha   90.00
_cell.angle_beta   90.00
_cell.angle_gamma   90.00
#
_symmetry.space_group_name_H-M   'P 1'
#
loop_
_entity.id
_entity.type
_entity.pdbx_description
1 polymer ?
#
loop_
_entity_poly.entity_id
_entity_poly.type
_entity_poly.pdbx_seq_one_letter_code
_entity_poly.pdbx_strand_id
1 'polypeptide(L)'
;MRRAELELAQARAEGVGEGPTRKLRESAKADFEHQLTTSKRAFFDERVNALSGNSIFAAMKWSSGGKRRDTSPPLIGEDGVARVTGAEKMALLREVLLAPPAPTQKQLPDLHLRSTRTLPDTDLRKEELREAVFGQAQDKAAGPDNIPFRALRAVWPVLEERLLVLFGRALAIGWHPRPFRKATLVVLQKAGKRDLAK
;
A
#
# COMPACT_ATOMS: atom_id res chain seq x y z
N MET A 1 -0.18 -17.81 7.65
CA MET A 1 0.34 -16.62 8.37
C MET A 1 -0.67 -16.09 9.41
N ARG A 2 -1.85 -15.55 9.04
CA ARG A 2 -2.76 -14.89 10.01
C ARG A 2 -3.38 -15.77 11.10
N ARG A 3 -3.68 -17.05 10.85
CA ARG A 3 -4.27 -17.95 11.88
C ARG A 3 -3.29 -18.22 13.03
N ALA A 4 -2.04 -18.53 12.69
CA ALA A 4 -0.95 -18.71 13.66
C ALA A 4 -0.58 -17.40 14.39
N GLU A 5 -0.68 -16.23 13.74
CA GLU A 5 -0.47 -14.93 14.39
C GLU A 5 -1.58 -14.58 15.40
N LEU A 6 -2.83 -14.90 15.06
CA LEU A 6 -3.97 -14.76 15.96
C LEU A 6 -3.87 -15.72 17.14
N GLU A 7 -3.47 -16.96 16.90
CA GLU A 7 -3.24 -17.96 17.95
C GLU A 7 -2.05 -17.58 18.86
N LEU A 8 -0.99 -16.99 18.32
CA LEU A 8 0.13 -16.44 19.11
C LEU A 8 -0.28 -15.20 19.92
N ALA A 9 -1.13 -14.33 19.35
CA ALA A 9 -1.66 -13.16 20.05
C ALA A 9 -2.69 -13.55 21.14
N GLN A 10 -3.52 -14.57 20.90
CA GLN A 10 -4.41 -15.16 21.91
C GLN A 10 -3.62 -15.87 23.01
N ALA A 11 -2.62 -16.67 22.66
CA ALA A 11 -1.75 -17.32 23.65
C ALA A 11 -1.03 -16.30 24.56
N ARG A 12 -0.63 -15.14 24.00
CA ARG A 12 -0.08 -14.00 24.76
C ARG A 12 -1.09 -13.34 25.69
N ALA A 13 -2.35 -13.24 25.27
CA ALA A 13 -3.43 -12.70 26.10
C ALA A 13 -3.86 -13.67 27.20
N GLU A 14 -3.74 -14.98 26.96
CA GLU A 14 -4.16 -16.06 27.86
C GLU A 14 -3.05 -16.59 28.79
N GLY A 15 -1.80 -16.15 28.61
CA GLY A 15 -0.66 -16.53 29.47
C GLY A 15 -0.14 -17.96 29.23
N VAL A 16 -0.49 -18.59 28.11
CA VAL A 16 -0.07 -19.96 27.76
C VAL A 16 1.28 -19.92 27.02
N GLY A 17 2.15 -20.90 27.30
CA GLY A 17 3.54 -20.93 26.79
C GLY A 17 3.67 -20.76 25.27
N GLU A 18 4.47 -19.79 24.83
CA GLU A 18 4.61 -19.33 23.42
C GLU A 18 5.31 -20.32 22.47
N GLY A 19 5.89 -21.41 22.98
CA GLY A 19 6.72 -22.34 22.20
C GLY A 19 6.01 -23.01 21.01
N PRO A 20 4.83 -23.63 21.20
CA PRO A 20 4.13 -24.34 20.13
C PRO A 20 3.63 -23.42 19.02
N THR A 21 3.04 -22.27 19.38
CA THR A 21 2.53 -21.26 18.44
C THR A 21 3.65 -20.59 17.65
N ARG A 22 4.82 -20.37 18.25
CA ARG A 22 6.01 -19.90 17.53
C ARG A 22 6.53 -20.91 16.51
N LYS A 23 6.57 -22.21 16.86
CA LYS A 23 6.97 -23.28 15.93
C LYS A 23 6.00 -23.39 14.74
N LEU A 24 4.69 -23.32 14.98
CA LEU A 24 3.67 -23.29 13.93
C LEU A 24 3.83 -22.09 12.99
N ARG A 25 4.19 -20.93 13.54
CA ARG A 25 4.48 -19.74 12.72
C ARG A 25 5.71 -19.95 11.84
N GLU A 26 6.78 -20.48 12.42
CA GLU A 26 8.03 -20.74 11.71
C GLU A 26 7.84 -21.76 10.59
N SER A 27 7.09 -22.84 10.83
CA SER A 27 6.76 -23.82 9.78
C SER A 27 5.92 -23.20 8.67
N ALA A 28 4.85 -22.47 9.02
CA ALA A 28 3.98 -21.83 8.02
C ALA A 28 4.72 -20.75 7.20
N LYS A 29 5.73 -20.10 7.80
CA LYS A 29 6.61 -19.16 7.08
C LYS A 29 7.51 -19.92 6.10
N ALA A 30 8.14 -21.00 6.54
CA ALA A 30 8.98 -21.84 5.69
C ALA A 30 8.18 -22.42 4.52
N ASP A 31 6.97 -22.91 4.75
CA ASP A 31 6.08 -23.43 3.71
C ASP A 31 5.73 -22.36 2.68
N PHE A 32 5.43 -21.13 3.14
CA PHE A 32 5.16 -20.02 2.25
C PHE A 32 6.38 -19.63 1.41
N GLU A 33 7.56 -19.54 2.03
CA GLU A 33 8.81 -19.22 1.32
C GLU A 33 9.17 -20.30 0.30
N HIS A 34 8.97 -21.58 0.64
CA HIS A 34 9.11 -22.70 -0.28
C HIS A 34 8.13 -22.55 -1.44
N GLN A 35 6.84 -22.40 -1.16
CA GLN A 35 5.80 -22.29 -2.21
C GLN A 35 6.07 -21.08 -3.11
N LEU A 36 6.46 -19.94 -2.54
CA LEU A 36 6.82 -18.75 -3.29
C LEU A 36 8.00 -19.01 -4.24
N THR A 37 9.03 -19.72 -3.76
CA THR A 37 10.21 -20.08 -4.55
C THR A 37 9.84 -21.03 -5.68
N THR A 38 9.07 -22.08 -5.39
CA THR A 38 8.59 -23.05 -6.38
C THR A 38 7.71 -22.38 -7.43
N SER A 39 6.74 -21.57 -7.02
CA SER A 39 5.84 -20.87 -7.94
C SER A 39 6.57 -19.83 -8.79
N LYS A 40 7.54 -19.08 -8.24
CA LYS A 40 8.36 -18.15 -9.03
C LYS A 40 9.16 -18.89 -10.09
N ARG A 41 9.81 -19.99 -9.71
CA ARG A 41 10.57 -20.83 -10.66
C ARG A 41 9.66 -21.36 -11.76
N ALA A 42 8.54 -21.98 -11.41
CA ALA A 42 7.57 -22.48 -12.39
C ALA A 42 7.07 -21.38 -13.34
N PHE A 43 6.76 -20.19 -12.83
CA PHE A 43 6.35 -19.05 -13.63
C PHE A 43 7.43 -18.63 -14.65
N PHE A 44 8.70 -18.53 -14.22
CA PHE A 44 9.77 -18.16 -15.14
C PHE A 44 10.10 -19.27 -16.13
N ASP A 45 10.10 -20.53 -15.70
CA ASP A 45 10.29 -21.70 -16.57
C ASP A 45 9.22 -21.73 -17.67
N GLU A 46 7.95 -21.55 -17.31
CA GLU A 46 6.84 -21.42 -18.27
C GLU A 46 7.05 -20.26 -19.24
N ARG A 47 7.42 -19.09 -18.73
CA ARG A 47 7.64 -17.88 -19.56
C ARG A 47 8.81 -18.03 -20.51
N VAL A 48 9.89 -18.68 -20.09
CA VAL A 48 11.07 -18.97 -20.93
C VAL A 48 10.71 -19.97 -22.01
N ASN A 49 10.00 -21.05 -21.66
CA ASN A 49 9.57 -22.07 -22.61
C ASN A 49 8.57 -21.51 -23.65
N ALA A 50 7.76 -20.51 -23.27
CA ALA A 50 6.81 -19.85 -24.16
C ALA A 50 7.44 -18.74 -25.03
N LEU A 51 8.75 -18.48 -24.93
CA LEU A 51 9.40 -17.44 -25.73
C LEU A 51 9.41 -17.82 -27.22
N SER A 52 8.80 -16.98 -28.02
CA SER A 52 8.82 -17.04 -29.49
C SER A 52 8.79 -15.64 -30.11
N GLY A 53 9.43 -15.48 -31.28
CA GLY A 53 9.46 -14.22 -32.04
C GLY A 53 9.85 -13.01 -31.20
N ASN A 54 9.02 -11.95 -31.24
CA ASN A 54 9.28 -10.67 -30.56
C ASN A 54 9.23 -10.74 -29.02
N SER A 55 8.79 -11.84 -28.41
CA SER A 55 8.81 -11.99 -26.94
C SER A 55 10.24 -12.04 -26.37
N ILE A 56 11.25 -12.32 -27.19
CA ILE A 56 12.66 -12.31 -26.79
C ILE A 56 13.12 -10.92 -26.33
N PHE A 57 12.53 -9.83 -26.86
CA PHE A 57 12.82 -8.47 -26.40
C PHE A 57 12.27 -8.19 -25.00
N ALA A 58 11.15 -8.81 -24.62
CA ALA A 58 10.63 -8.74 -23.26
C ALA A 58 11.54 -9.51 -22.28
N ALA A 59 12.03 -10.69 -22.68
CA ALA A 59 12.99 -11.46 -21.90
C ALA A 59 14.34 -10.73 -21.75
N MET A 60 14.84 -10.09 -22.81
CA MET A 60 16.04 -9.24 -22.77
C MET A 60 15.88 -8.09 -21.78
N LYS A 61 14.69 -7.48 -21.68
CA LYS A 61 14.39 -6.44 -20.70
C LYS A 61 14.46 -6.95 -19.25
N TRP A 62 14.12 -8.22 -19.02
CA TRP A 62 14.28 -8.86 -17.70
C TRP A 62 15.74 -9.17 -17.38
N SER A 63 16.53 -9.68 -18.34
CA SER A 63 17.93 -10.08 -18.11
C SER A 63 18.89 -8.90 -18.01
N SER A 64 18.61 -7.78 -18.68
CA SER A 64 19.42 -6.55 -18.62
C SER A 64 19.31 -5.81 -17.29
N GLY A 65 18.76 -6.47 -16.25
CA GLY A 65 18.47 -5.89 -14.94
C GLY A 65 17.53 -4.70 -15.01
N GLY A 66 16.86 -4.54 -16.16
CA GLY A 66 16.24 -3.32 -16.65
C GLY A 66 16.91 -2.08 -16.08
N LYS A 67 18.12 -1.70 -16.55
CA LYS A 67 18.86 -0.48 -16.15
C LYS A 67 17.84 0.57 -15.71
N ARG A 68 17.58 0.64 -14.42
CA ARG A 68 16.58 1.57 -13.93
C ARG A 68 17.19 2.91 -14.29
N ARG A 69 16.45 3.72 -15.04
CA ARG A 69 16.75 5.16 -15.11
C ARG A 69 16.35 5.72 -13.74
N ASP A 70 17.07 5.28 -12.70
CA ASP A 70 16.75 5.52 -11.29
C ASP A 70 17.02 6.97 -10.90
N THR A 71 17.65 7.73 -11.80
CA THR A 71 17.90 9.13 -11.57
C THR A 71 16.74 9.91 -12.20
N SER A 72 15.80 10.30 -11.35
CA SER A 72 14.92 11.43 -11.65
C SER A 72 15.80 12.58 -12.17
N PRO A 73 15.34 13.36 -13.17
CA PRO A 73 16.12 14.51 -13.65
C PRO A 73 16.42 15.47 -12.49
N PRO A 74 17.47 16.29 -12.58
CA PRO A 74 17.68 17.38 -11.64
C PRO A 74 16.42 18.25 -11.53
N LEU A 75 16.10 18.70 -10.34
CA LEU A 75 15.00 19.65 -10.11
C LEU A 75 15.60 21.04 -9.92
N ILE A 76 15.00 22.06 -10.54
CA ILE A 76 15.45 23.45 -10.44
C ILE A 76 14.41 24.20 -9.63
N GLY A 77 14.83 24.84 -8.54
CA GLY A 77 13.97 25.71 -7.73
C GLY A 77 13.82 27.11 -8.33
N GLU A 78 13.07 27.97 -7.68
CA GLU A 78 12.97 29.40 -8.05
C GLU A 78 14.33 30.12 -7.91
N ASP A 79 15.22 29.60 -7.06
CA ASP A 79 16.61 30.04 -6.88
C ASP A 79 17.51 29.76 -8.11
N GLY A 80 17.00 29.02 -9.10
CA GLY A 80 17.78 28.61 -10.28
C GLY A 80 18.82 27.52 -10.00
N VAL A 81 18.89 26.99 -8.78
CA VAL A 81 19.89 25.99 -8.39
C VAL A 81 19.38 24.58 -8.67
N ALA A 82 20.18 23.80 -9.37
CA ALA A 82 19.85 22.40 -9.68
C ALA A 82 20.09 21.49 -8.46
N ARG A 83 19.05 20.77 -8.04
CA ARG A 83 19.08 19.75 -6.99
C ARG A 83 19.20 18.37 -7.62
N VAL A 84 20.27 17.67 -7.30
CA VAL A 84 20.62 16.38 -7.94
C VAL A 84 20.38 15.23 -6.99
N THR A 85 20.72 15.40 -5.70
CA THR A 85 20.58 14.35 -4.69
C THR A 85 19.11 14.11 -4.32
N GLY A 86 18.79 12.91 -3.87
CA GLY A 86 17.42 12.57 -3.44
C GLY A 86 16.92 13.45 -2.30
N ALA A 87 17.78 13.73 -1.31
CA ALA A 87 17.43 14.56 -0.16
C ALA A 87 17.11 16.01 -0.55
N GLU A 88 17.94 16.61 -1.40
CA GLU A 88 17.71 17.99 -1.89
C GLU A 88 16.44 18.08 -2.74
N LYS A 89 16.20 17.09 -3.60
CA LYS A 89 14.98 17.01 -4.42
C LYS A 89 13.73 16.89 -3.54
N MET A 90 13.78 16.02 -2.52
CA MET A 90 12.67 15.86 -1.57
C MET A 90 12.39 17.14 -0.79
N ALA A 91 13.44 17.83 -0.34
CA ALA A 91 13.30 19.11 0.35
C ALA A 91 12.62 20.16 -0.55
N LEU A 92 13.11 20.32 -1.78
CA LEU A 92 12.53 21.25 -2.75
C LEU A 92 11.07 20.91 -3.09
N LEU A 93 10.75 19.64 -3.34
CA LEU A 93 9.38 19.21 -3.63
C LEU A 93 8.44 19.44 -2.46
N ARG A 94 8.90 19.21 -1.22
CA ARG A 94 8.11 19.48 -0.02
C ARG A 94 7.86 20.97 0.14
N GLU A 95 8.88 21.80 -0.07
CA GLU A 95 8.77 23.25 -0.01
C GLU A 95 7.76 23.77 -1.04
N VAL A 96 7.89 23.36 -2.30
CA VAL A 96 7.08 23.90 -3.40
C VAL A 96 5.67 23.32 -3.44
N LEU A 97 5.50 22.01 -3.23
CA LEU A 97 4.20 21.33 -3.39
C LEU A 97 3.40 21.21 -2.09
N LEU A 98 4.07 21.27 -0.94
CA LEU A 98 3.46 21.05 0.38
C LEU A 98 3.70 22.23 1.33
N ALA A 99 3.94 23.44 0.79
CA ALA A 99 3.95 24.65 1.58
C ALA A 99 2.66 24.72 2.42
N PRO A 100 2.75 25.01 3.74
CA PRO A 100 1.56 25.23 4.54
C PRO A 100 0.69 26.30 3.87
N PRO A 101 -0.62 26.06 3.72
CA PRO A 101 -1.51 27.08 3.19
C PRO A 101 -1.47 28.31 4.10
N ALA A 102 -1.74 29.48 3.53
CA ALA A 102 -1.90 30.69 4.32
C ALA A 102 -2.95 30.46 5.43
N PRO A 103 -2.77 31.04 6.63
CA PRO A 103 -3.74 30.91 7.71
C PRO A 103 -5.14 31.29 7.23
N THR A 104 -6.12 30.41 7.42
CA THR A 104 -7.50 30.72 7.06
C THR A 104 -8.07 31.70 8.06
N GLN A 105 -8.69 32.79 7.58
CA GLN A 105 -9.49 33.68 8.41
C GLN A 105 -10.94 33.19 8.56
N LYS A 106 -11.34 32.16 7.81
CA LYS A 106 -12.67 31.58 7.90
C LYS A 106 -12.77 30.77 9.18
N GLN A 107 -13.82 30.99 9.97
CA GLN A 107 -14.21 30.05 11.01
C GLN A 107 -14.51 28.70 10.36
N LEU A 108 -13.74 27.69 10.73
CA LEU A 108 -14.02 26.32 10.33
C LEU A 108 -15.27 25.86 11.10
N PRO A 109 -16.17 25.12 10.45
CA PRO A 109 -17.30 24.54 11.16
C PRO A 109 -16.80 23.62 12.26
N ASP A 110 -17.42 23.71 13.44
CA ASP A 110 -17.17 22.74 14.50
C ASP A 110 -17.71 21.38 14.04
N LEU A 111 -16.79 20.45 13.76
CA LEU A 111 -17.11 19.10 13.30
C LEU A 111 -17.82 18.26 14.37
N HIS A 112 -17.87 18.73 15.62
CA HIS A 112 -18.64 18.13 16.70
C HIS A 112 -20.10 18.60 16.74
N LEU A 113 -20.44 19.67 16.02
CA LEU A 113 -21.82 20.13 15.88
C LEU A 113 -22.49 19.42 14.71
N ARG A 114 -23.72 18.93 14.95
CA ARG A 114 -24.52 18.30 13.90
C ARG A 114 -24.87 19.35 12.84
N SER A 115 -24.50 19.08 11.59
CA SER A 115 -24.96 19.84 10.44
C SER A 115 -26.29 19.28 9.95
N THR A 116 -27.16 20.13 9.41
CA THR A 116 -28.41 19.70 8.75
C THR A 116 -28.16 18.83 7.51
N ARG A 117 -26.91 18.80 7.01
CA ARG A 117 -26.46 17.94 5.91
C ARG A 117 -25.76 16.67 6.37
N THR A 118 -25.62 16.45 7.68
CA THR A 118 -24.98 15.23 8.20
C THR A 118 -25.91 14.05 7.98
N LEU A 119 -25.44 13.05 7.25
CA LEU A 119 -26.15 11.78 7.09
C LEU A 119 -26.27 11.07 8.44
N PRO A 120 -27.34 10.30 8.68
CA PRO A 120 -27.44 9.51 9.90
C PRO A 120 -26.29 8.51 9.98
N ASP A 121 -25.77 8.29 11.19
CA ASP A 121 -24.84 7.20 11.44
C ASP A 121 -25.57 5.87 11.26
N THR A 122 -25.13 5.10 10.27
CA THR A 122 -25.65 3.76 9.97
C THR A 122 -24.54 2.74 10.13
N ASP A 123 -24.92 1.53 10.55
CA ASP A 123 -23.98 0.42 10.63
C ASP A 123 -23.37 0.11 9.26
N LEU A 124 -22.07 -0.20 9.26
CA LEU A 124 -21.33 -0.61 8.08
C LEU A 124 -21.93 -1.90 7.50
N ARG A 125 -22.32 -1.86 6.22
CA ARG A 125 -22.86 -3.04 5.53
C ARG A 125 -21.76 -3.87 4.88
N LYS A 126 -22.01 -5.19 4.73
CA LYS A 126 -21.06 -6.11 4.06
C LYS A 126 -20.81 -5.70 2.62
N GLU A 127 -21.84 -5.23 1.94
CA GLU A 127 -21.77 -4.79 0.55
C GLU A 127 -20.87 -3.56 0.39
N GLU A 128 -20.94 -2.60 1.33
CA GLU A 128 -20.08 -1.42 1.34
C GLU A 128 -18.62 -1.79 1.55
N LEU A 129 -18.37 -2.70 2.50
CA LEU A 129 -17.02 -3.20 2.76
C LEU A 129 -16.46 -3.98 1.56
N ARG A 130 -17.30 -4.80 0.92
CA ARG A 130 -16.93 -5.55 -0.28
C ARG A 130 -16.61 -4.61 -1.43
N GLU A 131 -17.47 -3.62 -1.69
CA GLU A 131 -17.25 -2.64 -2.75
C GLU A 131 -15.95 -1.86 -2.52
N ALA A 132 -15.65 -1.48 -1.27
CA ALA A 132 -14.40 -0.81 -0.92
C ALA A 132 -13.13 -1.62 -1.29
N VAL A 133 -13.20 -2.96 -1.29
CA VAL A 133 -12.08 -3.84 -1.64
C VAL A 133 -12.11 -4.30 -3.11
N PHE A 134 -13.29 -4.58 -3.65
CA PHE A 134 -13.47 -5.14 -4.99
C PHE A 134 -13.62 -4.10 -6.11
N GLY A 135 -14.07 -2.89 -5.79
CA GLY A 135 -14.18 -1.77 -6.75
C GLY A 135 -12.84 -1.12 -7.11
N GLN A 136 -11.77 -1.42 -6.35
CA GLN A 136 -10.43 -0.86 -6.61
C GLN A 136 -9.70 -1.63 -7.74
N ALA A 137 -8.64 -1.07 -8.32
CA ALA A 137 -7.76 -1.86 -9.18
C ALA A 137 -6.87 -2.78 -8.31
N GLN A 138 -6.72 -4.04 -8.71
CA GLN A 138 -6.05 -5.08 -7.90
C GLN A 138 -4.59 -4.74 -7.58
N ASP A 139 -3.91 -4.07 -8.51
CA ASP A 139 -2.49 -3.74 -8.46
C ASP A 139 -2.25 -2.24 -8.21
N LYS A 140 -3.16 -1.57 -7.49
CA LYS A 140 -2.86 -0.25 -6.93
C LYS A 140 -1.66 -0.35 -5.97
N ALA A 141 -0.90 0.75 -5.90
CA ALA A 141 0.22 0.86 -4.97
C ALA A 141 -0.25 0.53 -3.55
N ALA A 142 0.43 -0.42 -2.91
CA ALA A 142 0.16 -0.82 -1.56
C ALA A 142 0.61 0.25 -0.57
N GLY A 143 0.01 0.25 0.62
CA GLY A 143 0.47 1.08 1.73
C GLY A 143 1.81 0.60 2.30
N PRO A 144 2.27 1.19 3.42
CA PRO A 144 3.51 0.80 4.08
C PRO A 144 3.57 -0.67 4.55
N ASP A 145 2.43 -1.33 4.65
CA ASP A 145 2.31 -2.76 4.97
C ASP A 145 2.58 -3.69 3.77
N ASN A 146 2.71 -3.12 2.57
CA ASN A 146 2.87 -3.82 1.31
C ASN A 146 1.75 -4.83 1.00
N ILE A 147 0.53 -4.59 1.47
CA ILE A 147 -0.64 -5.44 1.20
C ILE A 147 -1.46 -4.85 0.04
N PRO A 148 -1.39 -5.41 -1.19
CA PRO A 148 -2.20 -4.94 -2.32
C PRO A 148 -3.65 -5.45 -2.24
N PHE A 149 -4.55 -4.81 -2.99
CA PHE A 149 -5.94 -5.26 -3.13
C PHE A 149 -6.05 -6.70 -3.66
N ARG A 150 -5.14 -7.11 -4.55
CA ARG A 150 -5.03 -8.50 -5.01
C ARG A 150 -4.93 -9.50 -3.84
N ALA A 151 -4.08 -9.19 -2.85
CA ALA A 151 -3.90 -10.06 -1.69
C ALA A 151 -5.15 -10.07 -0.81
N LEU A 152 -5.78 -8.91 -0.58
CA LEU A 152 -7.02 -8.80 0.19
C LEU A 152 -8.16 -9.62 -0.44
N ARG A 153 -8.28 -9.60 -1.77
CA ARG A 153 -9.28 -10.40 -2.51
C ARG A 153 -9.00 -11.89 -2.41
N ALA A 154 -7.74 -12.30 -2.54
CA ALA A 154 -7.35 -13.70 -2.46
C ALA A 154 -7.71 -14.34 -1.11
N VAL A 155 -7.62 -13.57 -0.02
CA VAL A 155 -7.95 -14.05 1.33
C VAL A 155 -9.35 -13.64 1.81
N TRP A 156 -10.17 -13.05 0.93
CA TRP A 156 -11.48 -12.49 1.28
C TRP A 156 -12.40 -13.43 2.07
N PRO A 157 -12.54 -14.72 1.70
CA PRO A 157 -13.45 -15.64 2.41
C PRO A 157 -13.16 -15.79 3.91
N VAL A 158 -11.91 -15.52 4.33
CA VAL A 158 -11.49 -15.60 5.73
C VAL A 158 -11.45 -14.23 6.40
N LEU A 159 -11.37 -13.16 5.60
CA LEU A 159 -11.10 -11.81 6.04
C LEU A 159 -12.36 -10.95 6.23
N GLU A 160 -13.41 -11.22 5.45
CA GLU A 160 -14.64 -10.41 5.40
C GLU A 160 -15.23 -10.11 6.78
N GLU A 161 -15.59 -11.14 7.55
CA GLU A 161 -16.23 -10.95 8.87
C GLU A 161 -15.32 -10.19 9.85
N ARG A 162 -14.01 -10.45 9.79
CA ARG A 162 -13.04 -9.79 10.68
C ARG A 162 -12.92 -8.31 10.37
N LEU A 163 -12.90 -7.95 9.09
CA LEU A 163 -12.86 -6.56 8.67
C LEU A 163 -14.18 -5.85 8.97
N LEU A 164 -15.32 -6.51 8.79
CA LEU A 164 -16.63 -5.93 9.11
C LEU A 164 -16.73 -5.56 10.58
N VAL A 165 -16.35 -6.46 11.49
CA VAL A 165 -16.33 -6.18 12.93
C VAL A 165 -15.34 -5.06 13.26
N LEU A 166 -14.11 -5.13 12.73
CA LEU A 166 -13.08 -4.14 13.01
C LEU A 166 -13.50 -2.74 12.54
N PHE A 167 -13.91 -2.60 11.29
CA PHE A 167 -14.29 -1.32 10.71
C PHE A 167 -15.62 -0.80 11.25
N GLY A 168 -16.60 -1.68 11.47
CA GLY A 168 -17.87 -1.28 12.10
C GLY A 168 -17.65 -0.69 13.50
N ARG A 169 -16.83 -1.34 14.33
CA ARG A 169 -16.47 -0.81 15.65
C ARG A 169 -15.65 0.47 15.57
N ALA A 170 -14.67 0.51 14.67
CA ALA A 170 -13.83 1.69 14.47
C ALA A 170 -14.66 2.93 14.07
N LEU A 171 -15.60 2.77 13.13
CA LEU A 171 -16.50 3.84 12.71
C LEU A 171 -17.42 4.29 13.85
N ALA A 172 -18.01 3.34 14.60
CA ALA A 172 -18.92 3.66 15.71
C ALA A 172 -18.28 4.50 16.82
N ILE A 173 -16.97 4.36 17.06
CA ILE A 173 -16.23 5.15 18.07
C ILE A 173 -15.41 6.30 17.46
N GLY A 174 -15.51 6.55 16.16
CA GLY A 174 -14.69 7.55 15.45
C GLY A 174 -13.18 7.28 15.49
N TRP A 175 -12.78 6.02 15.68
CA TRP A 175 -11.37 5.64 15.79
C TRP A 175 -10.78 5.25 14.44
N HIS A 176 -9.53 5.65 14.24
CA HIS A 176 -8.79 5.39 13.00
C HIS A 176 -7.39 4.88 13.37
N PRO A 177 -6.95 3.72 12.85
CA PRO A 177 -5.60 3.22 13.09
C PRO A 177 -4.54 4.26 12.75
N ARG A 178 -3.53 4.44 13.62
CA ARG A 178 -2.41 5.35 13.37
C ARG A 178 -1.72 5.13 12.02
N PRO A 179 -1.52 3.89 11.52
CA PRO A 179 -0.95 3.66 10.20
C PRO A 179 -1.74 4.31 9.05
N PHE A 180 -3.06 4.44 9.17
CA PHE A 180 -3.91 5.03 8.11
C PHE A 180 -3.78 6.56 8.04
N ARG A 181 -3.18 7.19 9.07
CA ARG A 181 -2.87 8.62 9.09
C ARG A 181 -1.51 8.94 8.48
N LYS A 182 -0.78 7.92 8.01
CA LYS A 182 0.51 8.08 7.33
C LYS A 182 0.31 7.93 5.83
N ALA A 183 0.84 8.88 5.06
CA ALA A 183 0.90 8.80 3.62
C ALA A 183 2.36 8.89 3.16
N THR A 184 2.72 8.08 2.17
CA THR A 184 4.01 8.20 1.48
C THR A 184 3.78 9.00 0.22
N LEU A 185 4.37 10.18 0.14
CA LEU A 185 4.33 10.98 -1.08
C LEU A 185 5.38 10.44 -2.06
N VAL A 186 4.93 10.12 -3.27
CA VAL A 186 5.81 9.67 -4.37
C VAL A 186 5.62 10.65 -5.52
N VAL A 187 6.71 11.27 -5.94
CA VAL A 187 6.72 12.14 -7.12
C VAL A 187 7.01 11.30 -8.35
N LEU A 188 6.05 11.25 -9.26
CA LEU A 188 6.14 10.53 -10.52
C LEU A 188 6.20 11.52 -11.67
N GLN A 189 7.11 11.28 -12.61
CA GLN A 189 7.14 12.03 -13.86
C GLN A 189 5.86 11.72 -14.65
N LYS A 190 5.12 12.76 -15.03
CA LYS A 190 3.97 12.59 -15.92
C LYS A 190 4.44 12.14 -17.30
N ALA A 191 3.69 11.25 -17.95
CA ALA A 191 4.00 10.85 -19.32
C ALA A 191 3.88 12.05 -20.30
N GLY A 192 4.81 12.15 -21.24
CA GLY A 192 4.88 13.23 -22.24
C GLY A 192 6.04 14.22 -22.01
N LYS A 193 6.32 15.06 -23.01
CA LYS A 193 7.36 16.11 -22.95
C LYS A 193 6.78 17.41 -22.38
N ARG A 194 6.41 17.43 -21.10
CA ARG A 194 5.89 18.67 -20.47
C ARG A 194 6.97 19.54 -19.83
N ASP A 195 8.04 18.94 -19.32
CA ASP A 195 9.14 19.68 -18.71
C ASP A 195 10.36 19.68 -19.63
N LEU A 196 10.44 20.74 -20.43
CA LEU A 196 11.61 21.13 -21.23
C LEU A 196 12.45 22.09 -20.37
N ALA A 197 12.97 21.62 -19.24
CA ALA A 197 14.10 22.32 -18.64
C ALA A 197 15.34 21.96 -19.46
N LYS A 198 15.43 22.61 -20.64
CA LYS A 198 16.34 22.43 -21.79
C LYS A 198 15.93 21.35 -22.80
#